data_AF-A0A2U3I513-F1
#
_entry.id   AF-A0A2U3I513-F1
#
_cell.length_a   1.000
_cell.length_b   1.000
_cell.length_c   1.000
_cell.angle_alpha   90.00
_cell.angle_beta   90.00
_cell.angle_gamma   90.00
#
_symmetry.space_group_name_H-M   'P 1'
#
loop_
_entity.id
_entity.type
_entity.pdbx_description
1 polymer ?
#
loop_
_entity_poly.entity_id
_entity_poly.type
_entity_poly.pdbx_seq_one_letter_code
_entity_poly.pdbx_strand_id
1 'polypeptide(L)'
;MPLRSASNGFFFALWVAVCAAAPEFLWQGLFSVFGHFSLTDAAAALLIGAILAFFVEPVLERVRSLGDAPAHAEKSPAFAACEALSFAVVAVCVHEAITVYVAASHSNEHAGENLAKAVAQALQWAITPFFITLAWMAARAPSWIAWSAAALAVVVSFVAGVIFGWSAHVLLTSVIPATCVLIAGCIIVREQWDASTFRRCARATGVIALAWLVLTGALQLVLWLAHVQAFRVYERSEFWSDLRFYIGWVTGLLVAPAYVPDAPPHASGDDRHVRR
;
A
#
# COMPACT_ATOMS: atom_id res chain seq x y z
N MET A 1 -16.03 -11.20 -15.88
CA MET A 1 -15.03 -11.87 -15.01
C MET A 1 -15.77 -12.87 -14.12
N PRO A 2 -15.30 -14.10 -13.94
CA PRO A 2 -15.88 -15.02 -12.96
C PRO A 2 -15.76 -14.41 -11.56
N LEU A 3 -16.79 -14.55 -10.71
CA LEU A 3 -16.88 -13.96 -9.36
C LEU A 3 -15.61 -14.17 -8.51
N ARG A 4 -14.96 -15.33 -8.67
CA ARG A 4 -13.71 -15.69 -7.98
C ARG A 4 -12.51 -14.81 -8.37
N SER A 5 -12.42 -14.38 -9.64
CA SER A 5 -11.38 -13.47 -10.12
C SER A 5 -11.60 -12.04 -9.59
N ALA A 6 -12.85 -11.57 -9.56
CA ALA A 6 -13.17 -10.26 -9.00
C ALA A 6 -12.87 -10.19 -7.49
N SER A 7 -13.23 -11.24 -6.74
CA SER A 7 -12.93 -11.37 -5.31
C SER A 7 -11.42 -11.38 -5.05
N ASN A 8 -10.66 -12.21 -5.76
CA ASN A 8 -9.20 -12.25 -5.62
C ASN A 8 -8.55 -10.89 -5.96
N GLY A 9 -9.10 -10.16 -6.92
CA GLY A 9 -8.60 -8.84 -7.28
C GLY A 9 -8.85 -7.82 -6.17
N PHE A 10 -10.07 -7.77 -5.64
CA PHE A 10 -10.40 -6.91 -4.48
C PHE A 10 -9.43 -7.15 -3.31
N PHE A 11 -9.21 -8.41 -2.98
CA PHE A 11 -8.31 -8.83 -1.91
C PHE A 11 -6.83 -8.47 -2.19
N PHE A 12 -6.39 -8.62 -3.43
CA PHE A 12 -5.07 -8.15 -3.86
C PHE A 12 -4.92 -6.63 -3.70
N ALA A 13 -5.92 -5.84 -4.13
CA ALA A 13 -5.90 -4.40 -3.96
C ALA A 13 -5.88 -3.98 -2.49
N LEU A 14 -6.62 -4.71 -1.65
CA LEU A 14 -6.64 -4.50 -0.20
C LEU A 14 -5.26 -4.78 0.44
N TRP A 15 -4.61 -5.87 0.04
CA TRP A 15 -3.24 -6.18 0.47
C TRP A 15 -2.28 -5.01 0.18
N VAL A 16 -2.25 -4.55 -1.08
CA VAL A 16 -1.38 -3.44 -1.50
C VAL A 16 -1.68 -2.17 -0.69
N ALA A 17 -2.95 -1.89 -0.43
CA ALA A 17 -3.38 -0.73 0.34
C ALA A 17 -2.93 -0.78 1.80
N VAL A 18 -3.08 -1.93 2.46
CA VAL A 18 -2.60 -2.13 3.84
C VAL A 18 -1.09 -1.99 3.90
N CYS A 19 -0.35 -2.59 2.97
CA CYS A 19 1.10 -2.44 2.89
C CYS A 19 1.55 -0.99 2.69
N ALA A 20 0.81 -0.19 1.92
CA ALA A 20 1.10 1.23 1.72
C ALA A 20 0.91 2.05 3.01
N ALA A 21 -0.12 1.73 3.81
CA ALA A 21 -0.41 2.44 5.05
C ALA A 21 0.48 2.00 6.22
N ALA A 22 0.92 0.73 6.24
CA ALA A 22 1.62 0.14 7.38
C ALA A 22 2.88 0.88 7.86
N PRO A 23 3.79 1.38 6.99
CA PRO A 23 4.97 2.11 7.44
C PRO A 23 4.67 3.40 8.21
N GLU A 24 3.58 4.08 7.86
CA GLU A 24 3.14 5.28 8.60
C GLU A 24 2.70 4.91 10.01
N PHE A 25 1.89 3.85 10.14
CA PHE A 25 1.46 3.33 11.44
C PHE A 25 2.61 2.86 12.32
N LEU A 26 3.53 2.10 11.74
CA LEU A 26 4.72 1.62 12.45
C LEU A 26 5.56 2.79 12.97
N TRP A 27 5.73 3.83 12.17
CA TRP A 27 6.50 5.00 12.58
C TRP A 27 5.79 5.84 13.66
N GLN A 28 4.49 6.07 13.52
CA GLN A 28 3.74 6.80 14.55
C GLN A 28 3.71 6.05 15.88
N GLY A 29 3.51 4.73 15.83
CA GLY A 29 3.63 3.87 17.01
C GLY A 29 5.04 3.87 17.60
N LEU A 30 6.10 3.96 16.78
CA LEU A 30 7.47 4.05 17.26
C LEU A 30 7.75 5.42 17.89
N PHE A 31 7.26 6.51 17.28
CA PHE A 31 7.48 7.86 17.77
C PHE A 31 6.73 8.12 19.09
N SER A 32 5.58 7.49 19.31
CA SER A 32 4.91 7.55 20.62
C SER A 32 5.77 6.93 21.73
N VAL A 33 6.58 5.90 21.43
CA VAL A 33 7.49 5.24 22.38
C VAL A 33 8.70 6.09 22.75
N PHE A 34 9.21 6.92 21.82
CA PHE A 34 10.38 7.77 22.07
C PHE A 34 10.08 8.99 22.95
N GLY A 35 8.80 9.26 23.25
CA GLY A 35 8.35 10.36 24.08
C GLY A 35 8.69 10.14 25.55
N HIS A 36 8.01 9.22 26.25
CA HIS A 36 8.12 8.96 27.70
C HIS A 36 7.79 7.49 28.00
N PHE A 37 8.78 6.65 28.39
CA PHE A 37 8.60 5.21 28.69
C PHE A 37 7.40 4.94 29.63
N SER A 38 6.27 4.55 29.04
CA SER A 38 4.98 4.29 29.68
C SER A 38 4.50 2.86 29.37
N LEU A 39 3.50 2.34 30.10
CA LEU A 39 2.83 1.08 29.76
C LEU A 39 2.15 1.14 28.37
N THR A 40 1.79 2.33 27.87
CA THR A 40 1.40 2.53 26.46
C THR A 40 2.50 2.15 25.49
N ASP A 41 3.77 2.34 25.87
CA ASP A 41 4.90 2.17 24.98
C ASP A 41 5.32 0.71 24.89
N ALA A 42 5.23 -0.02 26.00
CA ALA A 42 5.41 -1.47 26.01
C ALA A 42 4.37 -2.15 25.11
N ALA A 43 3.15 -1.61 25.09
CA ALA A 43 2.01 -2.16 24.39
C ALA A 43 1.97 -1.73 22.90
N ALA A 44 2.39 -0.51 22.58
CA ALA A 44 2.71 -0.08 21.22
C ALA A 44 3.88 -0.89 20.64
N ALA A 45 4.93 -1.17 21.42
CA ALA A 45 6.02 -2.06 21.03
C ALA A 45 5.57 -3.51 20.84
N LEU A 46 4.59 -4.00 21.61
CA LEU A 46 4.00 -5.34 21.45
C LEU A 46 3.11 -5.42 20.20
N LEU A 47 2.36 -4.36 19.90
CA LEU A 47 1.59 -4.21 18.67
C LEU A 47 2.51 -4.11 17.44
N ILE A 48 3.57 -3.30 17.52
CA ILE A 48 4.63 -3.21 16.50
C ILE A 48 5.32 -4.57 16.35
N GLY A 49 5.62 -5.25 17.45
CA GLY A 49 6.21 -6.59 17.47
C GLY A 49 5.28 -7.65 16.86
N ALA A 50 3.96 -7.54 17.05
CA ALA A 50 2.98 -8.42 16.43
C ALA A 50 2.83 -8.11 14.94
N ILE A 51 2.67 -6.84 14.55
CA ILE A 51 2.63 -6.41 13.15
C ILE A 51 3.92 -6.86 12.45
N LEU A 52 5.09 -6.65 13.05
CA LEU A 52 6.37 -7.12 12.52
C LEU A 52 6.42 -8.64 12.48
N ALA A 53 6.16 -9.38 13.55
CA ALA A 53 6.21 -10.85 13.54
C ALA A 53 5.29 -11.47 12.46
N PHE A 54 4.09 -10.91 12.27
CA PHE A 54 3.10 -11.43 11.32
C PHE A 54 3.24 -10.89 9.90
N PHE A 55 3.85 -9.72 9.66
CA PHE A 55 4.23 -9.28 8.30
C PHE A 55 5.56 -9.88 7.88
N VAL A 56 6.53 -9.98 8.79
CA VAL A 56 7.89 -10.42 8.51
C VAL A 56 7.90 -11.87 8.08
N GLU A 57 7.07 -12.76 8.63
CA GLU A 57 7.10 -14.17 8.23
C GLU A 57 6.56 -14.42 6.80
N PRO A 58 5.39 -13.90 6.39
CA PRO A 58 4.93 -13.95 4.99
C PRO A 58 5.86 -13.18 4.04
N VAL A 59 6.38 -12.01 4.47
CA VAL A 59 7.33 -11.22 3.66
C VAL A 59 8.66 -11.96 3.51
N LEU A 60 9.19 -12.57 4.56
CA LEU A 60 10.43 -13.36 4.52
C LEU A 60 10.25 -14.63 3.71
N GLU A 61 9.12 -15.34 3.84
CA GLU A 61 8.81 -16.49 2.97
C GLU A 61 8.79 -16.08 1.50
N ARG A 62 8.22 -14.92 1.18
CA ARG A 62 8.16 -14.41 -0.20
C ARG A 62 9.48 -13.84 -0.70
N VAL A 63 10.27 -13.17 0.15
CA VAL A 63 11.64 -12.72 -0.17
C VAL A 63 12.55 -13.93 -0.37
N ARG A 64 12.37 -14.99 0.42
CA ARG A 64 13.07 -16.28 0.22
C ARG A 64 12.60 -16.95 -1.07
N SER A 65 11.30 -16.94 -1.38
CA SER A 65 10.79 -17.49 -2.65
C SER A 65 11.13 -16.64 -3.89
N LEU A 66 11.55 -15.39 -3.69
CA LEU A 66 12.09 -14.52 -4.73
C LEU A 66 13.55 -14.90 -5.09
N GLY A 67 14.25 -15.57 -4.19
CA GLY A 67 15.64 -16.04 -4.35
C GLY A 67 15.76 -17.52 -4.69
N ASP A 68 14.87 -18.38 -4.19
CA ASP A 68 14.87 -19.84 -4.42
C ASP A 68 13.46 -20.35 -4.77
N ALA A 69 13.39 -21.46 -5.52
CA ALA A 69 12.14 -22.10 -5.91
C ALA A 69 11.25 -22.43 -4.67
N PRO A 70 9.93 -22.14 -4.70
CA PRO A 70 9.09 -22.25 -3.53
C PRO A 70 8.95 -23.70 -3.05
N ALA A 71 9.26 -23.95 -1.78
CA ALA A 71 9.13 -25.26 -1.14
C ALA A 71 7.68 -25.61 -0.71
N HIS A 72 6.74 -24.65 -0.74
CA HIS A 72 5.36 -24.82 -0.26
C HIS A 72 4.35 -24.27 -1.27
N ALA A 73 3.17 -24.92 -1.33
CA ALA A 73 2.08 -24.61 -2.25
C ALA A 73 1.62 -23.14 -2.15
N GLU A 74 1.47 -22.48 -3.30
CA GLU A 74 1.12 -21.06 -3.37
C GLU A 74 -0.22 -20.75 -2.68
N LYS A 75 -0.18 -19.97 -1.58
CA LYS A 75 -1.39 -19.48 -0.91
C LYS A 75 -2.18 -18.56 -1.86
N SER A 76 -3.49 -18.78 -1.95
CA SER A 76 -4.44 -17.97 -2.73
C SER A 76 -4.41 -16.49 -2.28
N PRO A 77 -4.49 -15.50 -3.20
CA PRO A 77 -4.59 -14.08 -2.86
C PRO A 77 -5.70 -13.73 -1.88
N ALA A 78 -6.86 -14.41 -1.97
CA ALA A 78 -7.95 -14.20 -1.03
C ALA A 78 -7.59 -14.66 0.40
N PHE A 79 -6.80 -15.73 0.53
CA PHE A 79 -6.34 -16.20 1.84
C PHE A 79 -5.34 -15.21 2.44
N ALA A 80 -4.34 -14.79 1.67
CA ALA A 80 -3.34 -13.82 2.12
C ALA A 80 -3.93 -12.44 2.46
N ALA A 81 -4.96 -12.00 1.73
CA ALA A 81 -5.64 -10.74 2.02
C ALA A 81 -6.64 -10.84 3.16
N CYS A 82 -7.37 -11.96 3.31
CA CYS A 82 -8.16 -12.20 4.51
C CYS A 82 -7.27 -12.30 5.74
N GLU A 83 -6.10 -12.94 5.61
CA GLU A 83 -5.07 -13.01 6.65
C GLU A 83 -4.58 -11.58 7.00
N ALA A 84 -4.15 -10.79 6.01
CA ALA A 84 -3.72 -9.39 6.23
C ALA A 84 -4.83 -8.48 6.79
N LEU A 85 -6.08 -8.63 6.33
CA LEU A 85 -7.22 -7.87 6.84
C LEU A 85 -7.56 -8.29 8.27
N SER A 86 -7.55 -9.59 8.56
CA SER A 86 -7.76 -10.10 9.92
C SER A 86 -6.67 -9.60 10.85
N PHE A 87 -5.42 -9.56 10.38
CA PHE A 87 -4.31 -8.97 11.12
C PHE A 87 -4.42 -7.46 11.29
N ALA A 88 -4.87 -6.72 10.28
CA ALA A 88 -5.10 -5.28 10.41
C ALA A 88 -6.23 -4.98 11.42
N VAL A 89 -7.32 -5.74 11.38
CA VAL A 89 -8.41 -5.64 12.36
C VAL A 89 -7.91 -5.99 13.75
N VAL A 90 -7.19 -7.10 13.91
CA VAL A 90 -6.60 -7.48 15.21
C VAL A 90 -5.61 -6.42 15.69
N ALA A 91 -4.77 -5.88 14.82
CA ALA A 91 -3.83 -4.82 15.17
C ALA A 91 -4.56 -3.55 15.66
N VAL A 92 -5.62 -3.12 14.97
CA VAL A 92 -6.44 -1.98 15.39
C VAL A 92 -7.17 -2.28 16.71
N CYS A 93 -7.76 -3.47 16.86
CA CYS A 93 -8.44 -3.87 18.10
C CYS A 93 -7.46 -3.98 19.28
N VAL A 94 -6.25 -4.48 19.06
CA VAL A 94 -5.18 -4.59 20.06
C VAL A 94 -4.64 -3.20 20.41
N HIS A 95 -4.44 -2.33 19.41
CA HIS A 95 -4.10 -0.92 19.63
C HIS A 95 -5.11 -0.25 20.56
N GLU A 96 -6.40 -0.40 20.27
CA GLU A 96 -7.47 0.20 21.08
C GLU A 96 -7.62 -0.44 22.45
N ALA A 97 -7.57 -1.77 22.57
CA ALA A 97 -7.64 -2.44 23.86
C ALA A 97 -6.51 -1.98 24.79
N ILE A 98 -5.33 -1.72 24.21
CA ILE A 98 -4.17 -1.16 24.90
C ILE A 98 -4.39 0.30 25.28
N THR A 99 -4.85 1.13 24.34
CA THR A 99 -5.16 2.55 24.59
C THR A 99 -6.20 2.68 25.71
N VAL A 100 -7.24 1.84 25.69
CA VAL A 100 -8.26 1.75 26.74
C VAL A 100 -7.69 1.24 28.06
N TYR A 101 -6.88 0.18 28.06
CA TYR A 101 -6.29 -0.36 29.30
C TYR A 101 -5.36 0.64 29.99
N VAL A 102 -4.60 1.42 29.21
CA VAL A 102 -3.70 2.44 29.76
C VAL A 102 -4.47 3.71 30.14
N ALA A 103 -5.47 4.11 29.34
CA ALA A 103 -6.41 5.18 29.67
C ALA A 103 -7.41 4.79 30.78
N ALA A 104 -7.51 3.52 31.20
CA ALA A 104 -8.30 3.15 32.38
C ALA A 104 -7.76 3.78 33.67
N SER A 105 -6.56 4.37 33.64
CA SER A 105 -6.04 5.26 34.68
C SER A 105 -6.61 6.69 34.63
N HIS A 106 -7.17 7.14 33.49
CA HIS A 106 -7.77 8.46 33.23
C HIS A 106 -8.97 8.34 32.23
N SER A 107 -10.19 8.23 32.77
CA SER A 107 -11.52 8.23 32.11
C SER A 107 -11.67 7.60 30.70
N ASN A 108 -12.45 6.51 30.64
CA ASN A 108 -12.85 5.75 29.44
C ASN A 108 -13.68 6.52 28.37
N GLU A 109 -13.94 7.81 28.53
CA GLU A 109 -14.85 8.56 27.63
C GLU A 109 -14.28 8.79 26.22
N HIS A 110 -12.97 8.73 26.02
CA HIS A 110 -12.32 9.13 24.76
C HIS A 110 -11.86 7.95 23.88
N ALA A 111 -12.09 6.71 24.31
CA ALA A 111 -11.63 5.51 23.60
C ALA A 111 -12.24 5.37 22.19
N GLY A 112 -13.56 5.56 22.06
CA GLY A 112 -14.24 5.45 20.77
C GLY A 112 -13.78 6.50 19.76
N GLU A 113 -13.42 7.69 20.23
CA GLU A 113 -12.91 8.77 19.36
C GLU A 113 -11.48 8.50 18.88
N ASN A 114 -10.64 7.88 19.73
CA ASN A 114 -9.28 7.50 19.35
C ASN A 114 -9.27 6.39 18.29
N LEU A 115 -10.13 5.37 18.45
CA LEU A 115 -10.35 4.35 17.42
C LEU A 115 -10.79 4.95 16.09
N ALA A 116 -11.80 5.83 16.14
CA ALA A 116 -12.31 6.48 14.93
C ALA A 116 -11.22 7.27 14.20
N LYS A 117 -10.35 7.97 14.93
CA LYS A 117 -9.21 8.71 14.36
C LYS A 117 -8.16 7.77 13.74
N ALA A 118 -7.80 6.68 14.44
CA ALA A 118 -6.83 5.71 13.92
C ALA A 118 -7.34 5.02 12.64
N VAL A 119 -8.62 4.63 12.61
CA VAL A 119 -9.26 4.05 11.42
C VAL A 119 -9.37 5.07 10.28
N ALA A 120 -9.78 6.30 10.59
CA ALA A 120 -9.85 7.38 9.60
C ALA A 120 -8.49 7.63 8.95
N GLN A 121 -7.43 7.65 9.77
CA GLN A 121 -6.07 7.76 9.27
C GLN A 121 -5.66 6.56 8.41
N ALA A 122 -6.07 5.35 8.76
CA ALA A 122 -5.74 4.16 7.97
C ALA A 122 -6.39 4.22 6.58
N LEU A 123 -7.65 4.61 6.57
CA LEU A 123 -8.41 4.81 5.34
C LEU A 123 -7.80 5.92 4.46
N GLN A 124 -7.36 7.01 5.08
CA GLN A 124 -6.73 8.13 4.37
C GLN A 124 -5.54 7.68 3.51
N TRP A 125 -4.68 6.80 4.04
CA TRP A 125 -3.52 6.29 3.31
C TRP A 125 -3.84 5.08 2.42
N ALA A 126 -4.80 4.25 2.80
CA ALA A 126 -5.13 3.01 2.07
C ALA A 126 -6.01 3.24 0.82
N ILE A 127 -6.85 4.29 0.80
CA ILE A 127 -7.83 4.51 -0.27
C ILE A 127 -7.17 4.64 -1.65
N THR A 128 -6.18 5.52 -1.80
CA THR A 128 -5.53 5.77 -3.09
C THR A 128 -4.90 4.52 -3.72
N PRO A 129 -4.01 3.78 -3.02
CA PRO A 129 -3.41 2.57 -3.58
C PRO A 129 -4.45 1.47 -3.85
N PHE A 130 -5.49 1.37 -3.03
CA PHE A 130 -6.59 0.42 -3.25
C PHE A 130 -7.30 0.67 -4.59
N PHE A 131 -7.80 1.89 -4.81
CA PHE A 131 -8.54 2.23 -6.03
C PHE A 131 -7.65 2.22 -7.28
N ILE A 132 -6.39 2.62 -7.16
CA ILE A 132 -5.43 2.54 -8.29
C ILE A 132 -5.16 1.10 -8.67
N THR A 133 -4.98 0.20 -7.70
CA THR A 133 -4.77 -1.22 -7.97
C THR A 133 -6.02 -1.87 -8.60
N LEU A 134 -7.23 -1.51 -8.14
CA LEU A 134 -8.48 -1.90 -8.79
C LEU A 134 -8.57 -1.40 -10.23
N ALA A 135 -8.20 -0.15 -10.48
CA ALA A 135 -8.19 0.44 -11.82
C ALA A 135 -7.21 -0.28 -12.75
N TRP A 136 -6.04 -0.67 -12.26
CA TRP A 136 -5.10 -1.50 -13.00
C TRP A 136 -5.69 -2.84 -13.41
N MET A 137 -6.36 -3.55 -12.49
CA MET A 137 -7.02 -4.82 -12.85
C MET A 137 -8.17 -4.63 -13.84
N ALA A 138 -8.89 -3.51 -13.74
CA ALA A 138 -9.93 -3.12 -14.69
C ALA A 138 -9.35 -2.67 -16.05
N ALA A 139 -8.06 -2.34 -16.15
CA ALA A 139 -7.44 -1.87 -17.40
C ALA A 139 -7.44 -2.94 -18.51
N ARG A 140 -7.63 -4.22 -18.18
CA ARG A 140 -7.79 -5.34 -19.12
C ARG A 140 -9.20 -5.43 -19.71
N ALA A 141 -10.17 -4.75 -19.12
CA ALA A 141 -11.54 -4.70 -19.62
C ALA A 141 -11.64 -3.82 -20.88
N PRO A 142 -12.79 -3.80 -21.59
CA PRO A 142 -13.02 -2.86 -22.67
C PRO A 142 -12.69 -1.43 -22.26
N SER A 143 -12.20 -0.62 -23.21
CA SER A 143 -11.66 0.72 -22.95
C SER A 143 -12.58 1.61 -22.13
N TRP A 144 -13.90 1.52 -22.31
CA TRP A 144 -14.88 2.29 -21.55
C TRP A 144 -14.88 1.95 -20.04
N ILE A 145 -14.68 0.68 -19.67
CA ILE A 145 -14.57 0.24 -18.27
C ILE A 145 -13.22 0.66 -17.71
N ALA A 146 -12.15 0.45 -18.47
CA ALA A 146 -10.80 0.82 -18.06
C ALA A 146 -10.67 2.33 -17.75
N TRP A 147 -11.20 3.18 -18.64
CA TRP A 147 -11.19 4.63 -18.45
C TRP A 147 -12.11 5.07 -17.30
N SER A 148 -13.30 4.46 -17.18
CA SER A 148 -14.20 4.74 -16.06
C SER A 148 -13.56 4.38 -14.71
N ALA A 149 -12.87 3.25 -14.62
CA ALA A 149 -12.19 2.82 -13.39
C ALA A 149 -10.99 3.73 -13.06
N ALA A 150 -10.21 4.14 -14.06
CA ALA A 150 -9.12 5.09 -13.88
C ALA A 150 -9.64 6.47 -13.42
N ALA A 151 -10.69 6.98 -14.05
CA ALA A 151 -11.34 8.23 -13.65
C ALA A 151 -11.88 8.14 -12.21
N LEU A 152 -12.52 7.02 -11.86
CA LEU A 152 -13.00 6.77 -10.51
C LEU A 152 -11.85 6.80 -9.49
N ALA A 153 -10.71 6.19 -9.78
CA ALA A 153 -9.56 6.20 -8.87
C ALA A 153 -9.03 7.61 -8.59
N VAL A 154 -8.99 8.47 -9.62
CA VAL A 154 -8.60 9.88 -9.48
C VAL A 154 -9.64 10.66 -8.68
N VAL A 155 -10.93 10.51 -9.01
CA VAL A 155 -12.03 11.18 -8.32
C VAL A 155 -12.07 10.79 -6.85
N VAL A 156 -11.95 9.51 -6.53
CA VAL A 156 -11.95 9.02 -5.15
C VAL A 156 -10.75 9.56 -4.38
N SER A 157 -9.56 9.61 -4.99
CA SER A 157 -8.38 10.19 -4.33
C SER A 157 -8.57 11.68 -4.04
N PHE A 158 -9.17 12.42 -4.97
CA PHE A 158 -9.50 13.84 -4.76
C PHE A 158 -10.55 14.04 -3.67
N VAL A 159 -11.65 13.28 -3.72
CA VAL A 159 -12.73 13.33 -2.74
C VAL A 159 -12.24 12.94 -1.35
N ALA A 160 -11.37 11.94 -1.24
CA ALA A 160 -10.74 11.56 0.03
C ALA A 160 -9.95 12.75 0.62
N GLY A 161 -9.12 13.41 -0.18
CA GLY A 161 -8.39 14.59 0.29
C GLY A 161 -9.31 15.72 0.78
N VAL A 162 -10.44 15.96 0.11
CA VAL A 162 -11.44 16.95 0.57
C VAL A 162 -12.11 16.51 1.88
N ILE A 163 -12.53 15.25 1.99
CA ILE A 163 -13.20 14.70 3.19
C ILE A 163 -12.27 14.77 4.41
N PHE A 164 -10.99 14.47 4.23
CA PHE A 164 -9.98 14.51 5.30
C PHE A 164 -9.38 15.90 5.52
N GLY A 165 -9.91 16.94 4.87
CA GLY A 165 -9.51 18.33 5.10
C GLY A 165 -8.07 18.64 4.69
N TRP A 166 -7.56 17.96 3.65
CA TRP A 166 -6.22 18.23 3.14
C TRP A 166 -6.13 19.64 2.58
N SER A 167 -5.00 20.29 2.85
CA SER A 167 -4.67 21.53 2.18
C SER A 167 -4.51 21.32 0.67
N ALA A 168 -4.70 22.39 -0.10
CA ALA A 168 -4.53 22.34 -1.55
C ALA A 168 -3.12 21.87 -1.96
N HIS A 169 -2.09 22.19 -1.17
CA HIS A 169 -0.73 21.75 -1.43
C HIS A 169 -0.56 20.24 -1.26
N VAL A 170 -1.03 19.66 -0.15
CA VAL A 170 -0.98 18.19 0.10
C VAL A 170 -1.75 17.46 -0.99
N LEU A 171 -2.92 17.98 -1.35
CA LEU A 171 -3.73 17.40 -2.42
C LEU A 171 -2.97 17.32 -3.74
N LEU A 172 -2.27 18.40 -4.13
CA LEU A 172 -1.48 18.43 -5.36
C LEU A 172 -0.28 17.48 -5.27
N THR A 173 0.45 17.49 -4.16
CA THR A 173 1.65 16.66 -3.99
C THR A 173 1.34 15.18 -3.90
N SER A 174 0.11 14.79 -3.53
CA SER A 174 -0.33 13.38 -3.54
C SER A 174 -1.00 12.97 -4.86
N VAL A 175 -1.87 13.81 -5.44
CA VAL A 175 -2.65 13.45 -6.65
C VAL A 175 -1.77 13.35 -7.89
N ILE A 176 -0.79 14.24 -8.06
CA ILE A 176 0.09 14.24 -9.25
C ILE A 176 0.87 12.92 -9.37
N PRO A 177 1.71 12.53 -8.39
CA PRO A 177 2.45 11.28 -8.49
C PRO A 177 1.53 10.06 -8.51
N ALA A 178 0.41 10.06 -7.76
CA ALA A 178 -0.56 8.96 -7.81
C ALA A 178 -1.19 8.79 -9.20
N THR A 179 -1.48 9.89 -9.90
CA THR A 179 -1.99 9.86 -11.28
C THR A 179 -0.94 9.33 -12.25
N CYS A 180 0.31 9.74 -12.11
CA CYS A 180 1.42 9.18 -12.90
C CYS A 180 1.56 7.67 -12.68
N VAL A 181 1.49 7.21 -11.41
CA VAL A 181 1.51 5.79 -11.05
C VAL A 181 0.34 5.05 -11.68
N LEU A 182 -0.88 5.60 -11.60
CA LEU A 182 -2.08 5.05 -12.22
C LEU A 182 -1.89 4.84 -13.73
N ILE A 183 -1.47 5.89 -14.45
CA ILE A 183 -1.27 5.86 -15.91
C ILE A 183 -0.21 4.82 -16.27
N ALA A 184 0.95 4.84 -15.61
CA ALA A 184 2.04 3.91 -15.88
C ALA A 184 1.62 2.46 -15.67
N GLY A 185 0.94 2.15 -14.56
CA GLY A 185 0.45 0.80 -14.31
C GLY A 185 -0.65 0.36 -15.28
N CYS A 186 -1.55 1.27 -15.70
CA CYS A 186 -2.53 0.97 -16.74
C CYS A 186 -1.87 0.61 -18.08
N ILE A 187 -0.80 1.31 -18.47
CA ILE A 187 -0.02 1.00 -19.68
C ILE A 187 0.62 -0.39 -19.54
N ILE A 188 1.36 -0.63 -18.44
CA ILE A 188 2.06 -1.90 -18.18
C ILE A 188 1.09 -3.09 -18.22
N VAL A 189 -0.06 -2.97 -17.55
CA VAL A 189 -1.08 -4.05 -17.47
C VAL A 189 -1.75 -4.30 -18.83
N ARG A 190 -1.97 -3.25 -19.64
CA ARG A 190 -2.56 -3.40 -20.97
C ARG A 190 -1.60 -4.06 -21.94
N GLU A 191 -0.31 -3.74 -21.87
CA GLU A 191 0.71 -4.32 -22.73
C GLU A 191 1.03 -5.77 -22.37
N GLN A 192 1.23 -6.08 -21.08
CA GLN A 192 1.67 -7.40 -20.63
C GLN A 192 0.96 -7.84 -19.35
N TRP A 193 0.41 -9.06 -19.37
CA TRP A 193 -0.28 -9.70 -18.24
C TRP A 193 0.38 -11.05 -17.93
N ASP A 194 1.49 -10.99 -17.20
CA ASP A 194 2.31 -12.13 -16.78
C ASP A 194 2.62 -12.05 -15.27
N ALA A 195 3.29 -13.07 -14.73
CA ALA A 195 3.69 -13.11 -13.32
C ALA A 195 4.61 -11.93 -12.90
N SER A 196 5.24 -11.24 -13.87
CA SER A 196 6.11 -10.09 -13.63
C SER A 196 5.38 -8.74 -13.67
N THR A 197 4.12 -8.69 -14.13
CA THR A 197 3.36 -7.44 -14.32
C THR A 197 3.37 -6.56 -13.06
N PHE A 198 3.05 -7.12 -11.89
CA PHE A 198 3.03 -6.32 -10.65
C PHE A 198 4.42 -5.94 -10.15
N ARG A 199 5.46 -6.73 -10.45
CA ARG A 199 6.86 -6.33 -10.19
C ARG A 199 7.26 -5.13 -11.05
N ARG A 200 6.79 -5.06 -12.30
CA ARG A 200 6.99 -3.89 -13.17
C ARG A 200 6.19 -2.69 -12.68
N CYS A 201 4.95 -2.89 -12.23
CA CYS A 201 4.18 -1.82 -11.58
C CYS A 201 4.86 -1.33 -10.29
N ALA A 202 5.44 -2.22 -9.49
CA ALA A 202 6.21 -1.85 -8.30
C ALA A 202 7.44 -0.99 -8.67
N ARG A 203 8.19 -1.42 -9.69
CA ARG A 203 9.33 -0.65 -10.21
C ARG A 203 8.91 0.71 -10.74
N ALA A 204 7.84 0.79 -11.53
CA ALA A 204 7.31 2.05 -12.05
C ALA A 204 6.86 2.96 -10.91
N THR A 205 6.16 2.43 -9.91
CA THR A 205 5.74 3.15 -8.71
C THR A 205 6.95 3.72 -7.96
N GLY A 206 7.97 2.91 -7.73
CA GLY A 206 9.20 3.34 -7.06
C GLY A 206 9.97 4.40 -7.85
N VAL A 207 10.08 4.26 -9.18
CA VAL A 207 10.75 5.24 -10.03
C VAL A 207 9.99 6.57 -10.05
N ILE A 208 8.66 6.54 -10.18
CA ILE A 208 7.82 7.75 -10.19
C ILE A 208 7.89 8.45 -8.82
N ALA A 209 7.77 7.69 -7.74
CA ALA A 209 7.88 8.22 -6.38
C ALA A 209 9.26 8.86 -6.14
N LEU A 210 10.34 8.17 -6.49
CA LEU A 210 11.70 8.68 -6.32
C LEU A 210 11.93 9.93 -7.18
N ALA A 211 11.52 9.91 -8.45
CA ALA A 211 11.64 11.06 -9.34
C ALA A 211 10.85 12.26 -8.81
N TRP A 212 9.65 12.03 -8.28
CA TRP A 212 8.82 13.07 -7.68
C TRP A 212 9.49 13.67 -6.44
N LEU A 213 9.94 12.84 -5.49
CA LEU A 213 10.60 13.30 -4.26
C LEU A 213 11.92 14.05 -4.55
N VAL A 214 12.69 13.59 -5.54
CA VAL A 214 13.90 14.29 -5.99
C VAL A 214 13.55 15.62 -6.63
N LEU A 215 12.52 15.67 -7.48
CA LEU A 215 12.08 16.90 -8.15
C LEU A 215 11.59 17.93 -7.14
N THR A 216 10.71 17.55 -6.22
CA THR A 216 10.16 18.46 -5.20
C THR A 216 11.23 18.88 -4.19
N GLY A 217 12.13 17.97 -3.81
CA GLY A 217 13.29 18.28 -2.97
C GLY A 217 14.27 19.26 -3.64
N ALA A 218 14.57 19.06 -4.92
CA ALA A 218 15.42 19.97 -5.69
C ALA A 218 14.77 21.35 -5.86
N LEU A 219 13.45 21.39 -6.15
CA LEU A 219 12.70 22.64 -6.23
C LEU A 219 12.72 23.39 -4.89
N GLN A 220 12.52 22.68 -3.77
CA GLN A 220 12.59 23.26 -2.43
C GLN A 220 14.00 23.79 -2.11
N LEU A 221 15.04 23.09 -2.53
CA LEU A 221 16.44 23.53 -2.37
C LEU A 221 16.72 24.81 -3.17
N VAL A 222 16.26 24.89 -4.41
CA VAL A 222 16.41 26.09 -5.25
C VAL A 222 15.66 27.28 -4.65
N LEU A 223 14.43 27.09 -4.18
CA LEU A 223 13.65 28.14 -3.52
C LEU A 223 14.32 28.61 -2.23
N TRP A 224 14.91 27.69 -1.46
CA TRP A 224 15.69 28.00 -0.27
C TRP A 224 16.95 28.82 -0.61
N LEU A 225 17.70 28.44 -1.65
CA LEU A 225 18.85 29.20 -2.14
C LEU A 225 18.46 30.60 -2.64
N ALA A 226 17.29 30.72 -3.27
CA ALA A 226 16.72 31.99 -3.71
C ALA A 226 16.11 32.84 -2.56
N HIS A 227 16.19 32.38 -1.30
CA HIS A 227 15.64 33.05 -0.12
C HIS A 227 14.11 33.27 -0.17
N VAL A 228 13.39 32.50 -0.99
CA VAL A 228 11.92 32.57 -1.09
C VAL A 228 11.32 31.66 -0.03
N GLN A 229 10.94 32.23 1.11
CA GLN A 229 10.32 31.46 2.21
C GLN A 229 8.80 31.34 2.12
N ALA A 230 8.17 32.13 1.24
CA ALA A 230 6.71 32.20 1.10
C ALA A 230 6.10 30.95 0.42
N PHE A 231 6.91 30.18 -0.31
CA PHE A 231 6.45 28.99 -1.03
C PHE A 231 7.20 27.76 -0.53
N ARG A 232 6.48 26.84 0.12
CA ARG A 232 7.00 25.54 0.54
C ARG A 232 6.23 24.45 -0.20
N VAL A 233 6.97 23.61 -0.93
CA VAL A 233 6.39 22.52 -1.72
C VAL A 233 6.05 21.33 -0.83
N TYR A 234 6.89 21.07 0.18
CA TYR A 234 6.68 20.05 1.19
C TYR A 234 7.04 20.62 2.56
N GLU A 235 6.23 20.33 3.57
CA GLU A 235 6.72 20.32 4.94
C GLU A 235 7.63 19.10 5.16
N ARG A 236 8.57 19.22 6.10
CA ARG A 236 9.51 18.13 6.39
C ARG A 236 8.78 16.86 6.82
N SER A 237 7.73 16.99 7.64
CA SER A 237 6.85 15.90 8.08
C SER A 237 6.17 15.21 6.90
N GLU A 238 5.57 16.00 6.00
CA GLU A 238 4.88 15.52 4.80
C GLU A 238 5.82 14.73 3.87
N PHE A 239 7.05 15.23 3.66
CA PHE A 239 8.04 14.55 2.82
C PHE A 239 8.38 13.14 3.32
N TRP A 240 8.62 13.01 4.64
CA TRP A 240 8.92 11.71 5.24
C TRP A 240 7.70 10.80 5.31
N SER A 241 6.49 11.36 5.42
CA SER A 241 5.23 10.62 5.31
C SER A 241 5.08 9.99 3.93
N ASP A 242 5.26 10.77 2.87
CA ASP A 242 5.13 10.28 1.49
C ASP A 242 6.21 9.26 1.14
N LEU A 243 7.45 9.45 1.60
CA LEU A 243 8.51 8.45 1.42
C LEU A 243 8.11 7.10 2.03
N ARG A 244 7.62 7.09 3.27
CA ARG A 244 7.19 5.87 3.97
C ARG A 244 6.01 5.21 3.26
N PHE A 245 5.04 6.01 2.83
CA PHE A 245 3.90 5.57 2.06
C PHE A 245 4.32 4.86 0.75
N TYR A 246 5.20 5.47 -0.05
CA TYR A 246 5.67 4.86 -1.30
C TYR A 246 6.52 3.60 -1.08
N ILE A 247 7.34 3.55 -0.03
CA ILE A 247 8.07 2.33 0.36
C ILE A 247 7.08 1.20 0.66
N GLY A 248 6.03 1.49 1.44
CA GLY A 248 4.98 0.54 1.75
C GLY A 248 4.26 0.03 0.50
N TRP A 249 3.91 0.94 -0.41
CA TRP A 249 3.21 0.59 -1.65
C TRP A 249 4.08 -0.30 -2.56
N VAL A 250 5.34 0.07 -2.78
CA VAL A 250 6.28 -0.74 -3.58
C VAL A 250 6.46 -2.12 -2.94
N THR A 251 6.65 -2.19 -1.63
CA THR A 251 6.78 -3.46 -0.89
C THR A 251 5.50 -4.30 -1.05
N GLY A 252 4.33 -3.69 -0.89
CA GLY A 252 3.05 -4.35 -1.07
C GLY A 252 2.90 -5.00 -2.43
N LEU A 253 3.37 -4.35 -3.50
CA LEU A 253 3.34 -4.88 -4.87
C LEU A 253 4.38 -5.97 -5.12
N LEU A 254 5.56 -5.90 -4.49
CA LEU A 254 6.63 -6.90 -4.66
C LEU A 254 6.34 -8.21 -3.92
N VAL A 255 5.72 -8.11 -2.75
CA VAL A 255 5.40 -9.24 -1.87
C VAL A 255 3.98 -9.76 -2.12
N ALA A 256 3.24 -9.12 -3.04
CA ALA A 256 1.85 -9.45 -3.28
C ALA A 256 1.65 -10.93 -3.66
N PRO A 257 0.59 -11.58 -3.18
CA PRO A 257 0.27 -12.95 -3.55
C PRO A 257 0.00 -13.05 -5.05
N ALA A 258 0.40 -14.16 -5.68
CA ALA A 258 0.27 -14.38 -7.12
C ALA A 258 -1.19 -14.24 -7.58
N TYR A 259 -1.50 -13.12 -8.23
CA TYR A 259 -2.82 -12.85 -8.81
C TYR A 259 -2.90 -13.23 -10.29
N VAL A 260 -1.75 -13.18 -11.00
CA VAL A 260 -1.65 -13.58 -12.40
C VAL A 260 -1.30 -15.06 -12.45
N PRO A 261 -2.00 -15.89 -13.25
CA PRO A 261 -1.61 -17.28 -13.45
C PRO A 261 -0.18 -17.36 -14.00
N ASP A 262 0.62 -18.28 -13.49
CA ASP A 262 1.87 -18.64 -14.16
C ASP A 262 1.55 -19.03 -15.59
N ALA A 263 2.34 -18.51 -16.53
CA ALA A 263 2.30 -19.02 -17.89
C ALA A 263 2.54 -20.53 -17.80
N PRO A 264 1.72 -21.39 -18.46
CA PRO A 264 1.95 -22.82 -18.43
C PRO A 264 3.40 -23.05 -18.85
N PRO A 265 4.20 -23.80 -18.07
CA PRO A 265 5.55 -24.12 -18.45
C PRO A 265 5.47 -24.73 -19.85
N HIS A 266 6.23 -24.16 -20.78
CA HIS A 266 6.27 -24.61 -22.17
C HIS A 266 6.24 -26.13 -22.21
N ALA A 267 5.17 -26.69 -22.80
CA ALA A 267 5.14 -28.07 -23.28
C ALA A 267 6.24 -28.20 -24.34
N SER A 268 7.47 -28.42 -23.88
CA SER A 268 8.66 -28.61 -24.68
C SER A 268 9.25 -29.95 -24.25
N GLY A 269 8.99 -30.97 -25.08
CA GLY A 269 9.26 -32.38 -24.82
C GLY A 269 7.97 -33.05 -24.34
N ASP A 270 7.32 -33.94 -25.08
CA ASP A 270 7.85 -34.86 -26.07
C ASP A 270 6.65 -35.41 -26.87
N ASP A 271 6.45 -34.90 -28.09
CA ASP A 271 5.41 -35.40 -29.00
C ASP A 271 6.01 -35.67 -30.39
N ARG A 272 7.15 -36.36 -30.39
CA ARG A 272 7.75 -36.98 -31.57
C ARG A 272 7.82 -38.50 -31.42
N HIS A 273 6.65 -39.13 -31.35
CA HIS A 273 6.49 -40.48 -31.89
C HIS A 273 5.23 -40.58 -32.74
N VAL A 274 5.24 -39.82 -33.85
CA VAL A 274 4.43 -40.15 -35.03
C VAL A 274 5.17 -41.22 -35.83
N ARG A 275 4.64 -42.44 -35.71
CA ARG A 275 4.46 -43.44 -36.78
C ARG A 275 5.42 -43.35 -37.97
N ARG A 276 6.28 -44.36 -38.09
CA ARG A 276 6.43 -45.15 -39.33
C ARG A 276 6.58 -46.62 -38.96
#